data_AF-A0A2A2IFA4-F1
#
_entry.id   AF-A0A2A2IFA4-F1
#
_cell.length_a   1.000
_cell.length_b   1.000
_cell.length_c   1.000
_cell.angle_alpha   90.00
_cell.angle_beta   90.00
_cell.angle_gamma   90.00
#
_symmetry.space_group_name_H-M   'P 1'
#
loop_
_entity.id
_entity.type
_entity.pdbx_description
1 polymer ?
#
loop_
_entity_poly.entity_id
_entity_poly.type
_entity_poly.pdbx_seq_one_letter_code
_entity_poly.pdbx_strand_id
1 'polypeptide(L)'
;MSKRMEEIKERFKSVGDGDINWLIQQTEHVKELERRISFDEKFYSGKIKELLAKKIHYKQALEFYADEENYELWGDFDGLNEHIHNVDFDKGDKARQTLKGESNG
;
A
#
# COMPACT_ATOMS: atom_id res chain seq x y z
N MET A 1 38.58 21.29 -2.91
CA MET A 1 37.47 22.19 -2.54
C MET A 1 36.49 22.21 -3.72
N SER A 2 35.17 22.04 -3.52
CA SER A 2 34.19 21.94 -4.63
C SER A 2 33.91 23.33 -5.22
N LYS A 3 33.71 23.46 -6.54
CA LYS A 3 33.39 24.74 -7.23
C LYS A 3 32.22 25.49 -6.60
N ARG A 4 31.23 24.75 -6.10
CA ARG A 4 30.06 25.30 -5.38
C ARG A 4 30.44 26.00 -4.06
N MET A 5 31.55 25.61 -3.44
CA MET A 5 32.06 26.18 -2.18
C MET A 5 32.63 27.59 -2.39
N GLU A 6 33.32 27.81 -3.51
CA GLU A 6 33.88 29.12 -3.86
C GLU A 6 32.77 30.13 -4.17
N GLU A 7 31.75 29.71 -4.95
CA GLU A 7 30.62 30.57 -5.33
C GLU A 7 29.79 31.04 -4.12
N ILE A 8 29.63 30.19 -3.09
CA ILE A 8 28.90 30.56 -1.87
C ILE A 8 29.72 31.51 -1.01
N LYS A 9 31.02 31.25 -0.82
CA LYS A 9 31.92 32.14 -0.05
C LYS A 9 32.01 33.54 -0.66
N GLU A 10 32.02 33.62 -1.98
CA GLU A 10 32.12 34.90 -2.69
C GLU A 10 30.85 35.75 -2.57
N ARG A 11 29.67 35.11 -2.49
CA ARG A 11 28.37 35.79 -2.29
C ARG A 11 28.13 36.25 -0.85
N PHE A 12 28.75 35.58 0.13
CA PHE A 12 28.52 35.84 1.56
C PHE A 12 29.80 36.30 2.27
N LYS A 13 30.52 37.26 1.67
CA LYS A 13 31.81 37.79 2.18
C LYS A 13 31.79 38.32 3.63
N SER A 14 30.61 38.59 4.21
CA SER A 14 30.45 39.06 5.60
C SER A 14 30.08 37.96 6.61
N VAL A 15 29.91 36.73 6.14
CA VAL A 15 29.49 35.57 6.93
C VAL A 15 30.74 34.78 7.29
N GLY A 16 30.93 34.45 8.57
CA GLY A 16 32.13 33.73 9.00
C GLY A 16 32.21 32.35 8.35
N ASP A 17 33.43 31.83 8.15
CA ASP A 17 33.64 30.50 7.55
C ASP A 17 32.86 29.38 8.29
N GLY A 18 32.61 29.54 9.60
CA GLY A 18 31.79 28.64 10.41
C GLY A 18 30.31 28.66 10.02
N ASP A 19 29.75 29.84 9.79
CA ASP A 19 28.34 30.02 9.40
C ASP A 19 28.09 29.48 7.98
N ILE A 20 29.06 29.66 7.06
CA ILE A 20 28.99 29.11 5.70
C ILE A 20 28.99 27.58 5.74
N ASN A 21 29.87 26.97 6.53
CA ASN A 21 29.91 25.51 6.69
C ASN A 21 28.61 24.97 7.30
N TRP A 22 28.06 25.67 8.29
CA TRP A 22 26.78 25.31 8.89
C TRP A 22 25.64 25.35 7.86
N LEU A 23 25.52 26.43 7.07
CA LEU A 23 24.51 26.57 6.02
C LEU A 23 24.61 25.46 4.96
N ILE A 24 25.83 25.04 4.61
CA ILE A 24 26.05 23.94 3.67
C ILE A 24 25.58 22.62 4.27
N GLN A 25 25.91 22.34 5.53
CA GLN A 25 25.44 21.13 6.22
C GLN A 25 23.92 21.10 6.30
N GLN A 26 23.27 22.23 6.60
CA GLN A 26 21.81 22.31 6.60
C GLN A 26 21.23 22.07 5.21
N THR A 27 21.84 22.62 4.16
CA THR A 27 21.39 22.42 2.78
C THR A 27 21.48 20.95 2.35
N GLU A 28 22.57 20.27 2.69
CA GLU A 28 22.71 18.83 2.41
C GLU A 28 21.76 17.98 3.25
N HIS A 29 21.53 18.35 4.51
CA HIS A 29 20.54 17.70 5.36
C HIS A 29 19.13 17.80 4.78
N VAL A 30 18.72 18.99 4.34
CA VAL A 30 17.40 19.21 3.70
C VAL A 30 17.26 18.35 2.45
N LYS A 31 18.26 18.31 1.56
CA LYS A 31 18.22 17.45 0.36
C LYS A 31 18.09 15.97 0.68
N GLU A 32 18.68 15.51 1.78
CA GLU A 32 18.55 14.11 2.20
C GLU A 32 17.15 13.83 2.73
N LEU A 33 16.58 14.75 3.53
CA LEU A 33 15.19 14.64 3.97
C LEU A 33 14.21 14.61 2.78
N GLU A 34 14.39 15.50 1.80
CA GLU A 34 13.58 15.52 0.57
C GLU A 34 13.65 14.20 -0.18
N ARG A 35 14.85 13.60 -0.30
CA ARG A 35 15.04 12.28 -0.93
C ARG A 35 14.29 11.19 -0.16
N ARG A 36 14.38 11.17 1.16
CA ARG A 36 13.68 10.20 2.01
C ARG A 36 12.17 10.33 1.91
N ILE A 37 11.64 11.55 1.97
CA ILE A 37 10.21 11.82 1.81
C ILE A 37 9.74 11.33 0.43
N SER A 38 10.45 11.65 -0.64
CA SER A 38 10.09 11.20 -1.99
C SER A 38 10.11 9.67 -2.13
N PHE A 39 11.06 9.00 -1.47
CA PHE A 39 11.11 7.55 -1.44
C PHE A 39 9.90 6.97 -0.69
N ASP A 40 9.63 7.48 0.52
CA ASP A 40 8.52 7.04 1.37
C ASP A 40 7.18 7.24 0.65
N GLU A 41 6.94 8.39 0.03
CA GLU A 41 5.73 8.66 -0.76
C GLU A 41 5.53 7.63 -1.88
N LYS A 42 6.59 7.29 -2.63
CA LYS A 42 6.52 6.28 -3.69
C LYS A 42 6.25 4.90 -3.12
N PHE A 43 6.91 4.54 -2.03
CA PHE A 43 6.73 3.25 -1.37
C PHE A 43 5.30 3.08 -0.85
N TYR A 44 4.79 4.06 -0.10
CA TYR A 44 3.43 4.03 0.44
C TYR A 44 2.38 4.10 -0.67
N SER A 45 2.59 4.90 -1.72
CA SER A 45 1.69 4.92 -2.89
C SER A 45 1.61 3.55 -3.57
N GLY A 46 2.75 2.86 -3.72
CA GLY A 46 2.79 1.49 -4.24
C GLY A 46 2.03 0.51 -3.36
N LYS A 47 2.23 0.58 -2.04
CA LYS A 47 1.53 -0.28 -1.07
C LYS A 47 0.03 -0.04 -1.04
N ILE A 48 -0.41 1.22 -1.12
CA ILE A 48 -1.83 1.57 -1.20
C ILE A 48 -2.46 0.97 -2.46
N LYS A 49 -1.80 1.07 -3.62
CA LYS A 49 -2.30 0.45 -4.86
C LYS A 49 -2.41 -1.07 -4.75
N GLU A 50 -1.42 -1.72 -4.17
CA GLU A 50 -1.42 -3.17 -3.92
C GLU A 50 -2.59 -3.59 -3.01
N LEU A 51 -2.81 -2.86 -1.91
CA LEU A 51 -3.91 -3.11 -0.99
C LEU A 51 -5.28 -2.85 -1.61
N LEU A 52 -5.41 -1.82 -2.45
CA LEU A 52 -6.64 -1.55 -3.20
C LEU A 52 -6.94 -2.68 -4.19
N ALA A 53 -5.94 -3.17 -4.92
CA ALA A 53 -6.11 -4.31 -5.83
C ALA A 53 -6.53 -5.58 -5.06
N LYS A 54 -5.89 -5.87 -3.93
CA LYS A 54 -6.27 -6.99 -3.05
C LYS A 54 -7.70 -6.84 -2.53
N LYS A 55 -8.09 -5.64 -2.08
CA LYS A 55 -9.46 -5.35 -1.62
C LYS A 55 -10.49 -5.61 -2.72
N ILE A 56 -10.22 -5.17 -3.95
CA ILE A 56 -11.11 -5.42 -5.09
C ILE A 56 -11.24 -6.93 -5.35
N HIS A 57 -10.11 -7.64 -5.39
CA HIS A 57 -10.10 -9.09 -5.61
C HIS A 57 -10.87 -9.84 -4.53
N TYR A 58 -10.68 -9.50 -3.25
CA TYR A 58 -11.42 -10.12 -2.15
C TYR A 58 -12.92 -9.78 -2.21
N LYS A 59 -13.30 -8.57 -2.62
CA LYS A 59 -14.70 -8.22 -2.83
C LYS A 59 -15.33 -9.07 -3.93
N GLN A 60 -14.64 -9.27 -5.05
CA GLN A 60 -15.10 -10.14 -6.14
C GLN A 60 -15.24 -11.59 -5.69
N ALA A 61 -14.29 -12.10 -4.89
CA ALA A 61 -14.39 -13.44 -4.32
C ALA A 61 -15.60 -13.56 -3.38
N LEU A 62 -15.83 -12.56 -2.52
CA LEU A 62 -17.01 -12.51 -1.66
C LEU A 62 -18.31 -12.43 -2.45
N GLU A 63 -18.35 -11.68 -3.56
CA GLU A 63 -19.51 -11.62 -4.45
C GLU A 63 -19.77 -12.96 -5.13
N PHE A 64 -18.73 -13.64 -5.61
CA PHE A 64 -18.83 -15.00 -6.16
C PHE A 64 -19.41 -15.98 -5.14
N TYR A 65 -18.90 -15.96 -3.90
CA TYR A 65 -19.44 -16.79 -2.83
C TYR A 65 -20.75 -16.27 -2.26
N ALA A 66 -21.20 -15.04 -2.51
CA ALA A 66 -22.50 -14.57 -2.04
C ALA A 66 -23.65 -15.02 -2.95
N ASP A 67 -23.32 -15.38 -4.20
CA ASP A 67 -24.25 -15.79 -5.24
C ASP A 67 -24.72 -17.24 -5.03
N GLU A 68 -26.03 -17.43 -4.90
CA GLU A 68 -26.66 -18.72 -4.65
C GLU A 68 -26.52 -19.68 -5.85
N GLU A 69 -26.52 -19.16 -7.08
CA GLU A 69 -26.40 -19.97 -8.31
C GLU A 69 -25.03 -20.68 -8.40
N ASN A 70 -23.98 -20.08 -7.82
CA ASN A 70 -22.65 -20.68 -7.77
C ASN A 70 -22.57 -21.90 -6.86
N TYR A 71 -23.54 -22.11 -5.95
CA TYR A 71 -23.64 -23.29 -5.09
C TYR A 71 -24.45 -24.41 -5.74
N GLU A 72 -25.48 -24.06 -6.51
CA GLU A 72 -26.36 -25.02 -7.17
C GLU A 72 -25.63 -25.83 -8.26
N LEU A 73 -24.59 -25.26 -8.87
CA LEU A 73 -23.71 -25.94 -9.84
C LEU A 73 -22.93 -27.14 -9.27
N TRP A 74 -22.81 -27.27 -7.94
CA TRP A 74 -22.08 -28.35 -7.28
C TRP A 74 -22.98 -29.50 -6.83
N GLY A 75 -24.31 -29.34 -6.92
CA GLY A 75 -25.30 -30.32 -6.45
C GLY A 75 -25.54 -31.50 -7.39
N ASP A 76 -25.19 -31.40 -8.67
CA ASP A 76 -25.45 -32.44 -9.68
C ASP A 76 -24.26 -33.41 -9.91
N PHE A 77 -23.14 -33.25 -9.19
CA PHE A 77 -21.96 -34.12 -9.33
C PHE A 77 -22.02 -35.28 -8.32
N ASP A 78 -22.88 -36.25 -8.62
CA ASP A 78 -23.22 -37.42 -7.80
C ASP A 78 -22.10 -38.49 -7.71
N GLY A 79 -20.81 -38.10 -7.64
CA GLY A 79 -19.75 -39.09 -7.80
C GLY A 79 -18.31 -38.82 -7.37
N LEU A 80 -17.92 -37.63 -6.90
CA LEU A 80 -16.52 -37.41 -6.48
C LEU A 80 -16.44 -36.60 -5.17
N ASN A 81 -16.53 -37.35 -4.09
CA ASN A 81 -16.09 -36.98 -2.76
C ASN A 81 -14.56 -36.77 -2.76
N GLU A 82 -14.08 -35.52 -2.67
CA GLU A 82 -12.86 -35.27 -1.88
C GLU A 82 -12.58 -33.82 -1.46
N HIS A 83 -13.19 -32.77 -2.02
CA HIS A 83 -12.85 -31.38 -1.65
C HIS A 83 -14.07 -30.54 -1.30
N ILE A 84 -14.81 -30.92 -0.26
CA ILE A 84 -15.85 -30.08 0.33
C ILE A 84 -15.15 -28.88 1.00
N HIS A 85 -15.32 -27.68 0.44
CA HIS A 85 -14.76 -26.47 1.04
C HIS A 85 -15.69 -25.98 2.15
N ASN A 86 -15.14 -25.41 3.23
CA ASN A 86 -15.94 -24.88 4.36
C ASN A 86 -16.99 -23.82 3.97
N VAL A 87 -16.89 -23.27 2.75
CA VAL A 87 -17.84 -22.31 2.18
C VAL A 87 -19.14 -23.00 1.72
N ASP A 88 -19.08 -24.28 1.34
CA ASP A 88 -20.26 -25.06 0.91
C ASP A 88 -21.25 -25.30 2.07
N PHE A 89 -20.75 -25.27 3.32
CA PHE A 89 -21.56 -25.47 4.52
C PHE A 89 -22.37 -24.24 4.94
N ASP A 90 -21.92 -23.02 4.64
CA ASP A 90 -22.64 -21.78 4.98
C ASP A 90 -23.38 -21.14 3.80
N LYS A 91 -23.31 -21.76 2.61
CA LYS A 91 -24.00 -21.32 1.38
C LYS A 91 -23.80 -19.85 1.07
N GLY A 92 -22.67 -19.26 1.47
CA GLY A 92 -22.37 -17.85 1.24
C GLY A 92 -22.89 -16.87 2.28
N ASP A 93 -23.49 -17.34 3.38
CA ASP A 93 -24.07 -16.46 4.41
C ASP A 93 -23.02 -15.53 5.02
N LYS A 94 -21.82 -16.04 5.30
CA LYS A 94 -20.73 -15.20 5.81
C LYS A 94 -20.24 -14.18 4.78
N ALA A 95 -20.24 -14.55 3.50
CA ALA A 95 -19.87 -13.63 2.43
C ALA A 95 -20.89 -12.49 2.32
N ARG A 96 -22.19 -12.80 2.38
CA ARG A 96 -23.28 -11.82 2.41
C ARG A 96 -23.23 -10.91 3.64
N GLN A 97 -23.00 -11.45 4.84
CA GLN A 97 -22.82 -10.66 6.07
C GLN A 97 -21.62 -9.72 5.97
N THR A 98 -20.50 -10.21 5.46
CA THR A 98 -19.27 -9.41 5.28
C THR A 98 -19.48 -8.28 4.27
N LEU A 99 -20.19 -8.52 3.16
CA LEU A 99 -20.55 -7.49 2.17
C LEU A 99 -21.51 -6.43 2.73
N LYS A 100 -22.39 -6.79 3.66
CA LYS A 100 -23.28 -5.86 4.39
C LYS A 100 -22.56 -5.05 5.47
N GLY A 101 -21.32 -5.40 5.80
CA GLY A 101 -20.57 -4.79 6.89
C GLY A 101 -21.00 -5.28 8.28
N GLU A 102 -21.69 -6.42 8.35
CA GLU A 102 -22.24 -7.04 9.57
C GLU A 102 -21.29 -8.09 10.17
N SER A 103 -20.01 -8.08 9.79
CA SER A 103 -19.02 -9.01 10.32
C SER A 103 -18.81 -8.74 11.81
N ASN A 104 -19.37 -9.61 12.67
CA ASN A 104 -19.08 -9.63 14.11
C ASN A 104 -17.57 -9.85 14.28
N GLY A 105 -16.90 -8.88 14.89
CA GLY A 105 -15.51 -8.99 15.34
C GLY A 105 -15.35 -10.00 16.47
#